data_AF-A0A967CIT2-F1
#
_entry.id   AF-A0A967CIT2-F1
#
_cell.length_a   1.000
_cell.length_b   1.000
_cell.length_c   1.000
_cell.angle_alpha   90.00
_cell.angle_beta   90.00
_cell.angle_gamma   90.00
#
_symmetry.space_group_name_H-M   'P 1'
#
loop_
_entity.id
_entity.type
_entity.pdbx_description
1 polymer ?
#
loop_
_entity_poly.entity_id
_entity_poly.type
_entity_poly.pdbx_seq_one_letter_code
_entity_poly.pdbx_strand_id
1 'polypeptide(L)'
;MQQKFTDLAPRCPEYAGACVTNIVPSLLGPSGTAELPEFFPALARNARQVVLLVIDGLGWHQLRDRVAARPTLAPTLAAMQGGSITTVSPTTTVTALTSIATGATPGEHGLVGYRIDFSGRVVQMLRWGDAQGDARRRLPPRDVQPCPPFLGASVPVLSKAEFDGTAFTESHLRGSRMHSWRAASSLAVDVQHLLVRGEQFVYCYYDGVDKIAHERGFGEYYDAELAAADRIVSDIAAVLPRDAVLLVTADHGQVMVGKHTMFLHEEVTSHLFMQ
;
A
#
# COMPACT_ATOMS: atom_id res chain seq x y z
N MET A 1 -10.37 8.73 21.88
CA MET A 1 -11.46 7.89 21.33
C MET A 1 -11.01 6.44 21.45
N GLN A 2 -11.62 5.65 22.34
CA GLN A 2 -11.33 4.21 22.44
C GLN A 2 -11.95 3.53 21.21
N GLN A 3 -11.11 2.92 20.38
CA GLN A 3 -11.55 2.05 19.31
C GLN A 3 -12.30 0.88 19.97
N LYS A 4 -13.62 0.87 19.86
CA LYS A 4 -14.45 -0.25 20.34
C LYS A 4 -14.23 -1.43 19.40
N PHE A 5 -13.23 -2.26 19.69
CA PHE A 5 -13.18 -3.61 19.15
C PHE A 5 -14.27 -4.42 19.85
N THR A 6 -15.48 -4.41 19.30
CA THR A 6 -16.61 -5.21 19.81
C THR A 6 -16.51 -6.68 19.44
N ASP A 7 -15.60 -7.03 18.54
CA ASP A 7 -15.28 -8.39 18.14
C ASP A 7 -13.79 -8.65 18.39
N LEU A 8 -13.50 -9.67 19.21
CA LEU A 8 -12.15 -10.09 19.55
C LEU A 8 -11.60 -11.13 18.56
N ALA A 9 -12.43 -11.62 17.63
CA ALA A 9 -11.98 -12.53 16.60
C ALA A 9 -11.06 -11.80 15.60
N PRO A 10 -9.90 -12.39 15.24
CA PRO A 10 -9.08 -11.86 14.16
C PRO A 10 -9.88 -11.77 12.87
N ARG A 11 -9.87 -10.61 12.21
CA ARG A 11 -10.52 -10.45 10.91
C ARG A 11 -9.65 -11.11 9.83
N CYS A 12 -10.15 -12.18 9.23
CA CYS A 12 -9.48 -12.84 8.11
C CYS A 12 -9.52 -11.97 6.84
N PRO A 13 -8.46 -11.98 6.02
CA PRO A 13 -8.48 -11.40 4.68
C PRO A 13 -9.57 -12.04 3.81
N GLU A 14 -10.33 -11.23 3.10
CA GLU A 14 -11.40 -11.68 2.19
C GLU A 14 -10.83 -11.93 0.79
N TYR A 15 -9.93 -12.91 0.66
CA TYR A 15 -9.19 -13.16 -0.59
C TYR A 15 -10.09 -13.42 -1.82
N ALA A 16 -11.33 -13.89 -1.63
CA ALA A 16 -12.30 -14.10 -2.70
C ALA A 16 -13.17 -12.87 -3.03
N GLY A 17 -13.04 -11.77 -2.28
CA GLY A 17 -13.93 -10.62 -2.34
C GLY A 17 -13.18 -9.30 -2.25
N ALA A 18 -13.65 -8.41 -1.38
CA ALA A 18 -13.08 -7.08 -1.19
C ALA A 18 -11.73 -7.15 -0.45
N CYS A 19 -10.65 -7.44 -1.18
CA CYS A 19 -9.28 -7.51 -0.67
C CYS A 19 -8.31 -6.76 -1.57
N VAL A 20 -7.25 -6.20 -0.99
CA VAL A 20 -6.17 -5.52 -1.73
C VAL A 20 -5.54 -6.39 -2.81
N THR A 21 -5.50 -7.72 -2.64
CA THR A 21 -5.02 -8.68 -3.65
C THR A 21 -5.82 -8.65 -4.94
N ASN A 22 -7.09 -8.24 -4.88
CA ASN A 22 -8.00 -8.30 -6.02
C ASN A 22 -8.04 -6.97 -6.79
N ILE A 23 -7.30 -5.94 -6.37
CA ILE A 23 -7.33 -4.62 -7.04
C ILE A 23 -6.66 -4.69 -8.41
N VAL A 24 -5.35 -4.97 -8.44
CA VAL A 24 -4.57 -4.97 -9.69
C VAL A 24 -5.02 -6.05 -10.66
N PRO A 25 -5.28 -7.31 -10.24
CA PRO A 25 -5.80 -8.33 -11.15
C PRO A 25 -7.14 -7.95 -11.79
N SER A 26 -8.03 -7.25 -11.07
CA SER A 26 -9.30 -6.79 -11.65
C SER A 26 -9.08 -5.70 -12.70
N LEU A 27 -8.12 -4.79 -12.47
CA LEU A 27 -7.87 -3.66 -13.35
C LEU A 27 -7.07 -4.03 -14.61
N LEU A 28 -6.13 -4.96 -14.49
CA LEU A 28 -5.22 -5.37 -15.58
C LEU A 28 -5.57 -6.73 -16.19
N GLY A 29 -6.57 -7.43 -15.64
CA GLY A 29 -7.05 -8.70 -16.18
C GLY A 29 -7.69 -8.57 -17.57
N PRO A 30 -8.07 -9.69 -18.20
CA PRO A 30 -8.57 -9.71 -19.58
C PRO A 30 -9.75 -8.78 -19.86
N SER A 31 -10.67 -8.64 -18.91
CA SER A 31 -11.84 -7.75 -19.03
C SER A 31 -11.51 -6.29 -18.68
N GLY A 32 -10.34 -6.01 -18.11
CA GLY A 32 -9.94 -4.70 -17.59
C GLY A 32 -11.04 -4.04 -16.77
N THR A 33 -11.29 -2.77 -17.04
CA THR A 33 -12.35 -2.01 -16.35
C THR A 33 -13.78 -2.33 -16.81
N ALA A 34 -13.98 -3.19 -17.82
CA ALA A 34 -15.33 -3.49 -18.31
C ALA A 34 -16.12 -4.33 -17.30
N GLU A 35 -15.46 -5.29 -16.65
CA GLU A 35 -16.06 -6.25 -15.72
C GLU A 35 -15.34 -6.22 -14.37
N LEU A 36 -15.53 -5.12 -13.62
CA LEU A 36 -15.00 -5.01 -12.27
C LEU A 36 -15.88 -5.76 -11.24
N PRO A 37 -15.29 -6.33 -10.17
CA PRO A 37 -16.04 -6.85 -9.03
C PRO A 37 -16.95 -5.80 -8.38
N GLU A 38 -17.95 -6.25 -7.61
CA GLU A 38 -18.95 -5.37 -6.98
C GLU A 38 -18.34 -4.33 -6.02
N PHE A 39 -17.23 -4.65 -5.35
CA PHE A 39 -16.60 -3.75 -4.39
C PHE A 39 -15.92 -2.52 -5.05
N PHE A 40 -15.72 -2.52 -6.37
CA PHE A 40 -15.26 -1.34 -7.08
C PHE A 40 -16.40 -0.33 -7.26
N PRO A 41 -16.13 0.98 -7.08
CA PRO A 41 -17.11 2.02 -7.39
C PRO A 41 -17.57 1.95 -8.86
N ALA A 42 -18.86 2.18 -9.10
CA ALA A 42 -19.44 2.12 -10.45
C ALA A 42 -18.75 3.06 -11.45
N LEU A 43 -18.23 4.21 -10.97
CA LEU A 43 -17.47 5.18 -11.77
C LEU A 43 -16.17 4.62 -12.36
N ALA A 44 -15.62 3.54 -11.80
CA ALA A 44 -14.41 2.91 -12.33
C ALA A 44 -14.70 2.03 -13.56
N ARG A 45 -15.96 1.64 -13.78
CA ARG A 45 -16.33 0.76 -14.90
C ARG A 45 -16.16 1.50 -16.22
N ASN A 46 -15.59 0.80 -17.20
CA ASN A 46 -15.29 1.32 -18.55
C ASN A 46 -14.34 2.54 -18.57
N ALA A 47 -13.63 2.84 -17.47
CA ALA A 47 -12.62 3.89 -17.49
C ALA A 47 -11.49 3.52 -18.45
N ARG A 48 -11.13 4.44 -19.36
CA ARG A 48 -10.06 4.19 -20.35
C ARG A 48 -8.68 4.26 -19.72
N GLN A 49 -8.53 5.06 -18.67
CA GLN A 49 -7.29 5.24 -17.94
C GLN A 49 -7.54 5.17 -16.44
N VAL A 50 -6.65 4.51 -15.71
CA VAL A 50 -6.76 4.33 -14.25
C VAL A 50 -5.50 4.83 -13.59
N VAL A 51 -5.64 5.72 -12.61
CA VAL A 51 -4.59 6.05 -11.66
C VAL A 51 -4.91 5.33 -10.36
N LEU A 52 -4.07 4.39 -9.95
CA LEU A 52 -4.17 3.73 -8.65
C LEU A 52 -3.18 4.37 -7.68
N LEU A 53 -3.67 5.16 -6.74
CA LEU A 53 -2.88 5.75 -5.67
C LEU A 53 -3.01 4.92 -4.39
N VAL A 54 -1.89 4.32 -3.98
CA VAL A 54 -1.75 3.66 -2.67
C VAL A 54 -1.20 4.67 -1.67
N ILE A 55 -1.98 4.97 -0.64
CA ILE A 55 -1.58 5.82 0.49
C ILE A 55 -1.28 4.90 1.66
N ASP A 56 0.00 4.75 2.00
CA ASP A 56 0.48 3.86 3.03
C ASP A 56 -0.16 4.18 4.39
N GLY A 57 -0.66 3.17 5.08
CA GLY A 57 -1.24 3.30 6.41
C GLY A 57 -2.58 4.05 6.48
N LEU A 58 -3.20 4.42 5.35
CA LEU A 58 -4.50 5.11 5.31
C LEU A 58 -5.66 4.18 5.65
N GLY A 59 -5.80 3.86 6.93
CA GLY A 59 -6.85 2.96 7.40
C GLY A 59 -8.26 3.55 7.30
N TRP A 60 -9.20 2.74 6.79
CA TRP A 60 -10.60 3.15 6.54
C TRP A 60 -11.30 3.71 7.78
N HIS A 61 -11.25 2.98 8.90
CA HIS A 61 -11.94 3.39 10.12
C HIS A 61 -11.32 4.65 10.73
N GLN A 62 -10.00 4.77 10.67
CA GLN A 62 -9.23 5.92 11.13
C GLN A 62 -9.61 7.17 10.34
N LEU A 63 -9.71 7.07 9.02
CA LEU A 63 -10.16 8.15 8.14
C LEU A 63 -11.62 8.55 8.47
N ARG A 64 -12.54 7.58 8.56
CA ARG A 64 -13.96 7.84 8.85
C ARG A 64 -14.16 8.51 10.21
N ASP A 65 -13.50 8.01 11.25
CA ASP A 65 -13.57 8.57 12.61
C ASP A 65 -13.07 10.03 12.63
N ARG A 66 -11.94 10.31 11.96
CA ARG A 66 -11.37 11.66 11.93
C ARG A 66 -12.19 12.64 11.10
N VAL A 67 -12.73 12.21 9.96
CA VAL A 67 -13.64 13.04 9.15
C VAL A 67 -14.94 13.30 9.90
N ALA A 68 -15.48 12.33 10.62
CA ALA A 68 -16.66 12.53 11.46
C ALA A 68 -16.40 13.56 12.58
N ALA A 69 -15.21 13.52 13.20
CA ALA A 69 -14.82 14.48 14.22
C ALA A 69 -14.48 15.88 13.65
N ARG A 70 -13.90 15.96 12.46
CA ARG A 70 -13.54 17.20 11.77
C ARG A 70 -13.77 17.08 10.25
N PRO A 71 -14.96 17.44 9.75
CA PRO A 71 -15.32 17.27 8.34
C PRO A 71 -14.41 17.98 7.34
N THR A 72 -13.75 19.07 7.75
CA THR A 72 -12.83 19.85 6.91
C THR A 72 -11.42 19.27 6.79
N LEU A 73 -11.12 18.16 7.49
CA LEU A 73 -9.78 17.59 7.53
C LEU A 73 -9.33 16.97 6.21
N ALA A 74 -10.22 16.18 5.60
CA ALA A 74 -9.94 15.45 4.38
C ALA A 74 -11.20 15.45 3.49
N PRO A 75 -11.65 16.64 3.03
CA PRO A 75 -12.92 16.79 2.33
C PRO A 75 -12.95 16.04 0.98
N THR A 76 -11.82 15.93 0.29
CA THR A 76 -11.73 15.25 -1.01
C THR A 76 -11.90 13.75 -0.83
N LEU A 77 -11.08 13.13 0.02
CA LEU A 77 -11.18 11.72 0.41
C LEU A 77 -12.56 11.39 0.98
N ALA A 78 -13.15 12.31 1.75
CA ALA A 78 -14.47 12.11 2.32
C ALA A 78 -15.61 12.08 1.29
N ALA A 79 -15.46 12.80 0.18
CA ALA A 79 -16.42 12.89 -0.91
C ALA A 79 -16.29 11.76 -1.95
N MET A 80 -15.20 10.97 -1.91
CA MET A 80 -15.01 9.84 -2.82
C MET A 80 -16.05 8.73 -2.60
N GLN A 81 -16.38 8.01 -3.68
CA GLN A 81 -17.20 6.82 -3.62
C GLN A 81 -16.35 5.59 -3.30
N GLY A 82 -16.83 4.71 -2.42
CA GLY A 82 -16.15 3.47 -2.06
C GLY A 82 -16.57 2.93 -0.69
N GLY A 83 -15.91 1.84 -0.28
CA GLY A 83 -16.14 1.18 0.99
C GLY A 83 -14.87 0.57 1.56
N SER A 84 -14.97 -0.02 2.76
CA SER A 84 -13.85 -0.74 3.36
C SER A 84 -13.55 -2.01 2.58
N ILE A 85 -12.27 -2.25 2.30
CA ILE A 85 -11.74 -3.53 1.84
C ILE A 85 -10.85 -4.14 2.93
N THR A 86 -10.59 -5.43 2.85
CA THR A 86 -9.61 -6.12 3.69
C THR A 86 -8.21 -6.01 3.09
N THR A 87 -7.19 -6.06 3.95
CA THR A 87 -5.80 -6.29 3.53
C THR A 87 -5.43 -7.76 3.78
N VAL A 88 -4.16 -8.10 3.58
CA VAL A 88 -3.60 -9.43 3.77
C VAL A 88 -3.08 -9.66 5.19
N SER A 89 -2.74 -10.90 5.54
CA SER A 89 -2.10 -11.23 6.81
C SER A 89 -0.70 -11.79 6.59
N PRO A 90 0.35 -11.23 7.21
CA PRO A 90 0.33 -10.10 8.14
C PRO A 90 0.13 -8.73 7.45
N THR A 91 -0.47 -7.78 8.18
CA THR A 91 -0.79 -6.42 7.69
C THR A 91 0.42 -5.50 7.73
N THR A 92 1.48 -5.82 6.97
CA THR A 92 2.70 -4.99 6.89
C THR A 92 2.89 -4.45 5.48
N THR A 93 3.51 -3.28 5.34
CA THR A 93 3.82 -2.66 4.04
C THR A 93 4.48 -3.63 3.07
N VAL A 94 5.49 -4.38 3.53
CA VAL A 94 6.21 -5.37 2.71
C VAL A 94 5.27 -6.38 2.09
N THR A 95 4.39 -6.95 2.93
CA THR A 95 3.47 -7.99 2.51
C THR A 95 2.35 -7.42 1.66
N ALA A 96 1.69 -6.36 2.11
CA ALA A 96 0.52 -5.80 1.47
C ALA A 96 0.83 -5.12 0.13
N LEU A 97 1.92 -4.35 0.01
CA LEU A 97 2.32 -3.77 -1.28
C LEU A 97 2.69 -4.84 -2.30
N THR A 98 3.33 -5.94 -1.85
CA THR A 98 3.62 -7.07 -2.73
C THR A 98 2.33 -7.74 -3.21
N SER A 99 1.38 -7.98 -2.31
CA SER A 99 0.05 -8.49 -2.67
C SER A 99 -0.74 -7.57 -3.59
N ILE A 100 -0.68 -6.24 -3.39
CA ILE A 100 -1.31 -5.27 -4.30
C ILE A 100 -0.69 -5.39 -5.69
N ALA A 101 0.63 -5.30 -5.79
CA ALA A 101 1.31 -5.28 -7.07
C ALA A 101 1.17 -6.59 -7.84
N THR A 102 1.23 -7.74 -7.15
CA THR A 102 1.26 -9.06 -7.80
C THR A 102 -0.11 -9.70 -7.92
N GLY A 103 -1.08 -9.27 -7.10
CA GLY A 103 -2.36 -9.94 -6.93
C GLY A 103 -2.29 -11.24 -6.13
N ALA A 104 -1.08 -11.68 -5.75
CA ALA A 104 -0.87 -12.93 -5.05
C ALA A 104 -1.04 -12.77 -3.53
N THR A 105 -1.44 -13.84 -2.86
CA THR A 105 -1.48 -13.90 -1.40
C THR A 105 -0.06 -13.99 -0.80
N PRO A 106 0.13 -13.67 0.48
CA PRO A 106 1.43 -13.76 1.14
C PRO A 106 2.10 -15.13 1.05
N GLY A 107 1.31 -16.20 1.10
CA GLY A 107 1.79 -17.57 0.95
C GLY A 107 2.29 -17.91 -0.46
N GLU A 108 1.80 -17.22 -1.48
CA GLU A 108 2.20 -17.43 -2.88
C GLU A 108 3.43 -16.61 -3.24
N HIS A 109 3.50 -15.34 -2.81
CA HIS A 109 4.62 -14.46 -3.16
C HIS A 109 5.79 -14.48 -2.16
N GLY A 110 5.64 -15.14 -1.00
CA GLY A 110 6.74 -15.43 -0.06
C GLY A 110 7.20 -14.28 0.84
N LEU A 111 6.75 -13.04 0.61
CA LEU A 111 7.10 -11.87 1.44
C LEU A 111 6.14 -11.71 2.63
N VAL A 112 6.30 -12.59 3.62
CA VAL A 112 5.38 -12.77 4.76
C VAL A 112 5.71 -11.91 6.00
N GLY A 113 6.38 -10.77 5.83
CA GLY A 113 6.54 -9.81 6.92
C GLY A 113 7.72 -8.86 6.74
N TYR A 114 7.88 -7.97 7.71
CA TYR A 114 8.98 -6.99 7.73
C TYR A 114 10.35 -7.62 7.98
N ARG A 115 10.41 -8.66 8.81
CA ARG A 115 11.59 -9.46 9.11
C ARG A 115 11.26 -10.92 8.88
N ILE A 116 12.03 -11.60 8.05
CA ILE A 116 11.78 -12.98 7.65
C ILE A 116 13.05 -13.80 7.87
N ASP A 117 12.91 -15.02 8.38
CA ASP A 117 14.02 -15.97 8.47
C ASP A 117 14.27 -16.65 7.12
N PHE A 118 15.49 -16.50 6.61
CA PHE A 118 15.98 -17.24 5.45
C PHE A 118 17.11 -18.16 5.88
N SER A 119 16.76 -19.39 6.23
CA SER A 119 17.70 -20.45 6.64
C SER A 119 18.57 -20.05 7.84
N GLY A 120 17.94 -19.57 8.92
CA GLY A 120 18.62 -19.18 10.15
C GLY A 120 19.20 -17.77 10.13
N ARG A 121 18.73 -16.91 9.21
CA ARG A 121 19.13 -15.51 9.10
C ARG A 121 17.90 -14.64 8.98
N VAL A 122 17.69 -13.79 9.99
CA VAL A 122 16.63 -12.80 9.98
C VAL A 122 17.04 -11.63 9.10
N VAL A 123 16.35 -11.46 7.97
CA VAL A 123 16.58 -10.39 7.02
C VAL A 123 15.44 -9.37 7.15
N GLN A 124 15.78 -8.09 7.25
CA GLN A 124 14.82 -6.98 7.20
C GLN A 124 14.50 -6.65 5.74
N MET A 125 13.25 -6.84 5.33
CA MET A 125 12.87 -6.82 3.91
C MET A 125 12.93 -5.42 3.28
N LEU A 126 12.55 -4.35 3.98
CA LEU A 126 12.62 -2.98 3.42
C LEU A 126 14.05 -2.53 3.10
N ARG A 127 15.03 -2.93 3.94
CA ARG A 127 16.46 -2.68 3.68
C ARG A 127 17.14 -3.79 2.90
N TRP A 128 16.46 -4.93 2.77
CA TRP A 128 16.98 -6.16 2.19
C TRP A 128 18.34 -6.55 2.76
N GLY A 129 18.43 -6.53 4.10
CA GLY A 129 19.68 -6.73 4.79
C GLY A 129 19.52 -7.47 6.12
N ASP A 130 20.57 -8.17 6.50
CA ASP A 130 20.70 -8.87 7.77
C ASP A 130 21.91 -8.33 8.56
N ALA A 131 22.35 -9.03 9.60
CA ALA A 131 23.51 -8.64 10.40
C ALA A 131 24.82 -8.50 9.59
N GLN A 132 24.90 -9.07 8.38
CA GLN A 132 26.05 -8.94 7.48
C GLN A 132 25.90 -7.79 6.48
N GLY A 133 24.83 -6.99 6.59
CA GLY A 133 24.51 -5.91 5.67
C GLY A 133 23.62 -6.39 4.52
N ASP A 134 23.88 -5.88 3.32
CA ASP A 134 23.08 -6.12 2.13
C ASP A 134 23.02 -7.62 1.74
N ALA A 135 21.80 -8.15 1.63
CA ALA A 135 21.56 -9.55 1.31
C ALA A 135 21.25 -9.82 -0.18
N ARG A 136 21.20 -8.81 -1.05
CA ARG A 136 20.74 -8.94 -2.46
C ARG A 136 21.44 -10.04 -3.27
N ARG A 137 22.74 -10.24 -3.05
CA ARG A 137 23.50 -11.29 -3.77
C ARG A 137 23.12 -12.70 -3.33
N ARG A 138 22.82 -12.87 -2.04
CA ARG A 138 22.45 -14.17 -1.44
C ARG A 138 20.97 -14.47 -1.60
N LEU A 139 20.16 -13.42 -1.55
CA LEU A 139 18.71 -13.44 -1.69
C LEU A 139 18.33 -12.49 -2.82
N PRO A 140 18.48 -12.89 -4.09
CA PRO A 140 18.06 -12.05 -5.21
C PRO A 140 16.55 -11.74 -5.09
N PRO A 141 16.12 -10.46 -5.21
CA PRO A 141 14.71 -10.07 -5.06
C PRO A 141 13.73 -10.89 -5.89
N ARG A 142 14.09 -11.20 -7.13
CA ARG A 142 13.30 -12.02 -8.06
C ARG A 142 13.15 -13.48 -7.63
N ASP A 143 14.11 -14.02 -6.88
CA ASP A 143 14.08 -15.41 -6.43
C ASP A 143 13.30 -15.54 -5.12
N VAL A 144 13.41 -14.53 -4.25
CA VAL A 144 12.62 -14.44 -3.01
C VAL A 144 11.14 -14.23 -3.31
N GLN A 145 10.83 -13.37 -4.28
CA GLN A 145 9.48 -13.06 -4.72
C GLN A 145 9.37 -13.42 -6.21
N PRO A 146 8.76 -14.57 -6.57
CA PRO A 146 8.73 -15.03 -7.96
C PRO A 146 7.52 -14.52 -8.76
N CYS A 147 6.41 -14.14 -8.12
CA CYS A 147 5.17 -13.76 -8.82
C CYS A 147 5.37 -12.46 -9.61
N PRO A 148 5.02 -12.39 -10.89
CA PRO A 148 5.20 -11.18 -11.69
C PRO A 148 4.30 -10.04 -11.19
N PRO A 149 4.83 -8.84 -10.94
CA PRO A 149 4.03 -7.65 -10.68
C PRO A 149 3.13 -7.32 -11.87
N PHE A 150 1.96 -6.74 -11.59
CA PHE A 150 1.03 -6.20 -12.59
C PHE A 150 0.66 -7.20 -13.70
N LEU A 151 0.53 -8.48 -13.34
CA LEU A 151 0.30 -9.59 -14.28
C LEU A 151 1.36 -9.69 -15.39
N GLY A 152 2.57 -9.17 -15.15
CA GLY A 152 3.67 -9.09 -16.10
C GLY A 152 3.65 -7.85 -17.01
N ALA A 153 2.69 -6.94 -16.85
CA ALA A 153 2.65 -5.70 -17.60
C ALA A 153 3.75 -4.73 -17.18
N SER A 154 4.32 -4.00 -18.14
CA SER A 154 5.20 -2.87 -17.85
C SER A 154 4.35 -1.63 -17.60
N VAL A 155 4.17 -1.26 -16.33
CA VAL A 155 3.36 -0.12 -15.91
C VAL A 155 4.24 1.05 -15.46
N PRO A 156 3.85 2.31 -15.70
CA PRO A 156 4.44 3.46 -15.03
C PRO A 156 4.15 3.41 -13.53
N VAL A 157 5.19 3.58 -12.72
CA VAL A 157 5.08 3.65 -11.27
C VAL A 157 5.68 4.96 -10.79
N LEU A 158 4.88 5.73 -10.06
CA LEU A 158 5.26 6.97 -9.39
C LEU A 158 5.51 6.72 -7.90
N SER A 159 6.77 6.79 -7.47
CA SER A 159 7.18 6.59 -6.08
C SER A 159 8.31 7.55 -5.66
N LYS A 160 8.61 7.62 -4.37
CA LYS A 160 9.73 8.44 -3.88
C LYS A 160 11.05 8.00 -4.50
N ALA A 161 11.90 8.98 -4.81
CA ALA A 161 13.23 8.74 -5.35
C ALA A 161 14.13 7.89 -4.45
N GLU A 162 13.90 7.91 -3.13
CA GLU A 162 14.61 7.08 -2.17
C GLU A 162 14.29 5.58 -2.30
N PHE A 163 13.18 5.21 -2.94
CA PHE A 163 12.78 3.83 -3.14
C PHE A 163 13.24 3.25 -4.48
N ASP A 164 13.66 4.10 -5.42
CA ASP A 164 14.14 3.65 -6.73
C ASP A 164 15.43 2.83 -6.60
N GLY A 165 15.49 1.71 -7.31
CA GLY A 165 16.62 0.77 -7.25
C GLY A 165 16.81 0.04 -5.92
N THR A 166 15.90 0.21 -4.95
CA THR A 166 15.93 -0.63 -3.73
C THR A 166 15.53 -2.06 -4.06
N ALA A 167 16.08 -3.01 -3.30
CA ALA A 167 15.79 -4.42 -3.50
C ALA A 167 14.31 -4.76 -3.25
N PHE A 168 13.66 -4.07 -2.32
CA PHE A 168 12.23 -4.25 -2.09
C PHE A 168 11.41 -3.72 -3.27
N THR A 169 11.72 -2.53 -3.82
CA THR A 169 11.10 -2.06 -5.06
C THR A 169 11.33 -3.04 -6.20
N GLU A 170 12.53 -3.58 -6.34
CA GLU A 170 12.81 -4.64 -7.33
C GLU A 170 11.95 -5.89 -7.10
N SER A 171 11.75 -6.33 -5.85
CA SER A 171 10.99 -7.55 -5.56
C SER A 171 9.54 -7.43 -6.01
N HIS A 172 8.86 -6.31 -5.75
CA HIS A 172 7.42 -6.18 -6.02
C HIS A 172 7.03 -5.28 -7.20
N LEU A 173 7.96 -4.54 -7.81
CA LEU A 173 7.69 -3.63 -8.93
C LEU A 173 8.61 -3.86 -10.14
N ARG A 174 9.45 -4.91 -10.17
CA ARG A 174 10.27 -5.22 -11.36
C ARG A 174 9.46 -5.26 -12.65
N GLY A 175 10.10 -4.82 -13.74
CA GLY A 175 9.47 -4.72 -15.07
C GLY A 175 8.65 -3.45 -15.28
N SER A 176 8.40 -2.68 -14.21
CA SER A 176 7.74 -1.38 -14.28
C SER A 176 8.68 -0.27 -14.78
N ARG A 177 8.11 0.81 -15.28
CA ARG A 177 8.82 2.04 -15.64
C ARG A 177 8.81 2.99 -14.44
N MET A 178 9.94 3.17 -13.78
CA MET A 178 10.05 4.04 -12.59
C MET A 178 10.02 5.51 -12.99
N HIS A 179 9.14 6.26 -12.33
CA HIS A 179 9.07 7.71 -12.36
C HIS A 179 9.18 8.20 -10.92
N SER A 180 10.32 8.77 -10.56
CA SER A 180 10.59 9.11 -9.17
C SER A 180 10.37 10.57 -8.86
N TRP A 181 9.74 10.86 -7.73
CA TRP A 181 9.54 12.21 -7.21
C TRP A 181 10.33 12.43 -5.91
N ARG A 182 10.75 13.68 -5.67
CA ARG A 182 11.41 14.10 -4.42
C ARG A 182 10.48 14.91 -3.52
N ALA A 183 9.53 15.61 -4.13
CA ALA A 183 8.50 16.38 -3.45
C ALA A 183 7.15 15.91 -3.96
N ALA A 184 6.22 15.60 -3.04
CA ALA A 184 4.92 15.05 -3.36
C ALA A 184 4.05 15.97 -4.24
N SER A 185 4.33 17.28 -4.23
CA SER A 185 3.71 18.26 -5.14
C SER A 185 3.93 17.95 -6.63
N SER A 186 4.92 17.12 -6.97
CA SER A 186 5.18 16.71 -8.36
C SER A 186 4.24 15.61 -8.85
N LEU A 187 3.59 14.86 -7.93
CA LEU A 187 2.76 13.71 -8.28
C LEU A 187 1.67 14.03 -9.31
N ALA A 188 0.89 15.10 -9.09
CA ALA A 188 -0.18 15.47 -10.02
C ALA A 188 0.35 15.86 -11.41
N VAL A 189 1.51 16.55 -11.46
CA VAL A 189 2.16 16.93 -12.73
C VAL A 189 2.61 15.69 -13.50
N ASP A 190 3.26 14.74 -12.82
CA ASP A 190 3.75 13.52 -13.46
C ASP A 190 2.60 12.60 -13.89
N VAL A 191 1.54 12.47 -13.07
CA VAL A 191 0.31 11.77 -13.47
C VAL A 191 -0.27 12.39 -14.73
N GLN A 192 -0.41 13.72 -14.80
CA GLN A 192 -0.93 14.40 -15.98
C GLN A 192 -0.10 14.08 -17.23
N HIS A 193 1.24 14.16 -17.12
CA HIS A 193 2.13 13.85 -18.24
C HIS A 193 1.99 12.41 -18.73
N LEU A 194 1.87 11.43 -17.83
CA LEU A 194 1.69 10.03 -18.18
C LEU A 194 0.33 9.79 -18.86
N LEU A 195 -0.74 10.40 -18.33
CA LEU A 195 -2.07 10.27 -18.90
C LEU A 195 -2.16 10.90 -20.30
N VAL A 196 -1.55 12.07 -20.52
CA VAL A 196 -1.48 12.73 -21.84
C VAL A 196 -0.71 11.89 -22.86
N ARG A 197 0.30 11.13 -22.41
CA ARG A 197 1.03 10.17 -23.27
C ARG A 197 0.23 8.91 -23.60
N GLY A 198 -0.96 8.74 -23.03
CA GLY A 198 -1.86 7.63 -23.31
C GLY A 198 -1.65 6.41 -22.42
N GLU A 199 -0.95 6.54 -21.28
CA GLU A 199 -0.81 5.44 -20.33
C GLU A 199 -2.19 5.04 -19.78
N GLN A 200 -2.56 3.78 -19.94
CA GLN A 200 -3.88 3.27 -19.54
C GLN A 200 -3.95 2.96 -18.04
N PHE A 201 -2.82 2.71 -17.41
CA PHE A 201 -2.73 2.43 -15.99
C PHE A 201 -1.48 3.08 -15.41
N VAL A 202 -1.62 3.82 -14.31
CA VAL A 202 -0.53 4.44 -13.58
C VAL A 202 -0.64 4.04 -12.11
N TYR A 203 0.42 3.46 -11.56
CA TYR A 203 0.50 3.12 -10.14
C TYR A 203 1.25 4.22 -9.39
N CYS A 204 0.66 4.77 -8.34
CA CYS A 204 1.26 5.81 -7.50
C CYS A 204 1.35 5.31 -6.06
N TYR A 205 2.44 5.60 -5.37
CA TYR A 205 2.61 5.27 -3.96
C TYR A 205 3.02 6.50 -3.15
N TYR A 206 2.38 6.70 -2.00
CA TYR A 206 2.66 7.77 -1.05
C TYR A 206 2.74 7.23 0.39
N ASP A 207 3.90 7.37 1.03
CA ASP A 207 4.26 6.81 2.34
C ASP A 207 3.99 7.75 3.53
N GLY A 208 3.60 9.00 3.28
CA GLY A 208 3.64 10.06 4.30
C GLY A 208 2.78 9.79 5.53
N VAL A 209 1.55 9.31 5.32
CA VAL A 209 0.57 9.05 6.40
C VAL A 209 1.10 8.00 7.37
N ASP A 210 1.56 6.86 6.86
CA ASP A 210 2.11 5.78 7.67
C ASP A 210 3.32 6.25 8.48
N LYS A 211 4.27 6.90 7.79
CA LYS A 211 5.50 7.43 8.39
C LYS A 211 5.21 8.37 9.58
N ILE A 212 4.32 9.35 9.39
CA ILE A 212 4.02 10.32 10.45
C ILE A 212 3.31 9.66 11.63
N ALA A 213 2.41 8.71 11.40
CA ALA A 213 1.79 7.97 12.49
C ALA A 213 2.79 7.11 13.28
N HIS A 214 3.76 6.47 12.62
CA HIS A 214 4.80 5.73 13.32
C HIS A 214 5.71 6.64 14.17
N GLU A 215 6.09 7.79 13.63
CA GLU A 215 7.00 8.72 14.32
C GLU A 215 6.32 9.54 15.43
N ARG A 216 5.05 9.91 15.24
CA ARG A 216 4.36 10.91 16.08
C ARG A 216 3.06 10.41 16.70
N GLY A 217 2.61 9.20 16.35
CA GLY A 217 1.32 8.68 16.76
C GLY A 217 0.14 9.47 16.17
N PHE A 218 -1.06 9.15 16.64
CA PHE A 218 -2.25 9.88 16.27
C PHE A 218 -2.35 11.21 17.01
N GLY A 219 -2.38 12.32 16.27
CA GLY A 219 -2.46 13.68 16.81
C GLY A 219 -2.40 14.74 15.71
N GLU A 220 -1.99 15.94 16.07
CA GLU A 220 -1.93 17.10 15.17
C GLU A 220 -1.03 16.88 13.94
N TYR A 221 0.11 16.19 14.11
CA TYR A 221 1.02 15.90 13.00
C TYR A 221 0.41 14.91 12.00
N TYR A 222 -0.19 13.83 12.51
CA TYR A 222 -0.94 12.88 11.67
C TYR A 222 -2.10 13.56 10.94
N ASP A 223 -2.79 14.45 11.62
CA ASP A 223 -3.88 15.23 11.06
C ASP A 223 -3.42 16.18 9.95
N ALA A 224 -2.30 16.88 10.15
CA ALA A 224 -1.71 17.72 9.12
C ALA A 224 -1.27 16.89 7.91
N GLU A 225 -0.69 15.72 8.14
CA GLU A 225 -0.30 14.79 7.08
C GLU A 225 -1.50 14.22 6.33
N LEU A 226 -2.60 13.92 7.02
CA LEU A 226 -3.84 13.48 6.39
C LEU A 226 -4.45 14.58 5.50
N ALA A 227 -4.38 15.85 5.94
CA ALA A 227 -4.78 16.99 5.11
C ALA A 227 -3.86 17.15 3.87
N ALA A 228 -2.55 16.89 4.03
CA ALA A 228 -1.61 16.89 2.91
C ALA A 228 -1.90 15.76 1.91
N ALA A 229 -2.21 14.55 2.39
CA ALA A 229 -2.64 13.43 1.55
C ALA A 229 -3.95 13.73 0.82
N ASP A 230 -4.95 14.34 1.49
CA ASP A 230 -6.18 14.81 0.85
C ASP A 230 -5.90 15.81 -0.27
N ARG A 231 -4.95 16.72 -0.04
CA ARG A 231 -4.53 17.70 -1.05
C ARG A 231 -3.90 17.02 -2.26
N ILE A 232 -3.03 16.02 -2.06
CA ILE A 232 -2.45 15.23 -3.16
C ILE A 232 -3.55 14.55 -3.98
N VAL A 233 -4.55 13.95 -3.33
CA VAL A 233 -5.71 13.34 -3.99
C VAL A 233 -6.48 14.37 -4.80
N SER A 234 -6.72 15.56 -4.24
CA SER A 234 -7.39 16.68 -4.91
C SER A 234 -6.63 17.15 -6.15
N ASP A 235 -5.31 17.35 -6.02
CA ASP A 235 -4.47 17.82 -7.12
C ASP A 235 -4.39 16.79 -8.26
N ILE A 236 -4.32 15.48 -7.94
CA ILE A 236 -4.37 14.41 -8.95
C ILE A 236 -5.76 14.37 -9.62
N ALA A 237 -6.84 14.45 -8.84
CA ALA A 237 -8.20 14.44 -9.39
C ALA A 237 -8.45 15.61 -10.36
N ALA A 238 -7.87 16.79 -10.07
CA ALA A 238 -8.02 17.99 -10.89
C ALA A 238 -7.36 17.90 -12.27
N VAL A 239 -6.41 16.99 -12.47
CA VAL A 239 -5.68 16.85 -13.75
C VAL A 239 -6.16 15.66 -14.58
N LEU A 240 -7.13 14.87 -14.10
CA LEU A 240 -7.64 13.72 -14.83
C LEU A 240 -8.40 14.14 -16.11
N PRO A 241 -8.16 13.46 -17.25
CA PRO A 241 -9.02 13.61 -18.41
C PRO A 241 -10.39 12.96 -18.17
N ARG A 242 -11.36 13.29 -19.02
CA ARG A 242 -12.78 12.89 -18.87
C ARG A 242 -13.02 11.39 -18.68
N ASP A 243 -12.22 10.55 -19.34
CA ASP A 243 -12.39 9.08 -19.34
C ASP A 243 -11.39 8.38 -18.41
N ALA A 244 -10.77 9.11 -17.50
CA ALA A 244 -9.89 8.57 -16.48
C ALA A 244 -10.55 8.52 -15.10
N VAL A 245 -10.12 7.58 -14.28
CA VAL A 245 -10.53 7.46 -12.87
C VAL A 245 -9.32 7.44 -11.95
N LEU A 246 -9.44 8.12 -10.82
CA LEU A 246 -8.52 7.97 -9.69
C LEU A 246 -9.13 7.00 -8.69
N LEU A 247 -8.42 5.90 -8.44
CA LEU A 247 -8.70 4.96 -7.36
C LEU A 247 -7.68 5.21 -6.25
N VAL A 248 -8.18 5.42 -5.03
CA VAL A 248 -7.34 5.55 -3.84
C VAL A 248 -7.54 4.31 -2.98
N THR A 249 -6.44 3.71 -2.53
CA THR A 249 -6.43 2.58 -1.62
C THR A 249 -5.31 2.72 -0.60
N ALA A 250 -5.23 1.77 0.33
CA ALA A 250 -4.15 1.65 1.29
C ALA A 250 -3.65 0.21 1.30
N ASP A 251 -2.41 0.03 1.70
CA ASP A 251 -1.82 -1.27 1.96
C ASP A 251 -2.33 -1.85 3.29
N HIS A 252 -2.43 -1.04 4.34
CA HIS A 252 -3.02 -1.40 5.62
C HIS A 252 -3.57 -0.18 6.37
N GLY A 253 -4.21 -0.44 7.53
CA GLY A 253 -4.52 0.58 8.53
C GLY A 253 -3.49 0.60 9.64
N GLN A 254 -3.79 1.33 10.72
CA GLN A 254 -2.88 1.51 11.86
C GLN A 254 -3.61 1.44 13.20
N VAL A 255 -2.98 0.95 14.25
CA VAL A 255 -3.61 0.83 15.57
C VAL A 255 -2.76 1.49 16.65
N MET A 256 -3.42 2.14 17.60
CA MET A 256 -2.75 2.62 18.81
C MET A 256 -2.67 1.48 19.82
N VAL A 257 -1.47 0.92 19.98
CA VAL A 257 -1.23 -0.19 20.91
C VAL A 257 -1.32 0.24 22.38
N GLY A 258 -1.04 1.51 22.70
CA GLY A 258 -1.11 2.04 24.06
C GLY A 258 -0.22 1.23 25.02
N LYS A 259 -0.81 0.74 26.13
CA LYS A 259 -0.13 -0.14 27.10
C LYS A 259 -0.42 -1.63 26.88
N HIS A 260 -1.09 -2.00 25.79
CA HIS A 260 -1.45 -3.39 25.48
C HIS A 260 -0.25 -4.14 24.90
N THR A 261 0.84 -4.19 25.68
CA THR A 261 2.06 -4.92 25.34
C THR A 261 2.15 -6.13 26.25
N MET A 262 2.36 -7.30 25.67
CA MET A 262 2.67 -8.51 26.42
C MET A 262 4.17 -8.78 26.30
N PHE A 263 4.84 -8.82 27.45
CA PHE A 263 6.21 -9.32 27.51
C PHE A 263 6.15 -10.84 27.50
N LEU A 264 6.91 -11.47 26.60
CA LEU A 264 7.03 -12.92 26.56
C LEU A 264 7.73 -13.40 27.85
N HIS A 265 7.31 -14.57 28.34
CA HIS A 265 7.89 -15.19 29.53
C HIS A 265 9.38 -15.48 29.32
N GLU A 266 10.17 -15.49 30.39
CA GLU A 266 11.61 -15.71 30.32
C GLU A 266 11.96 -17.01 29.58
N GLU A 267 11.20 -18.07 29.84
CA GLU A 267 11.33 -19.38 29.17
C GLU A 267 11.20 -19.28 27.64
N VAL A 268 10.43 -18.34 27.11
CA VAL A 268 10.33 -18.11 25.66
C VAL A 268 11.49 -17.23 25.19
N THR A 269 11.79 -16.16 25.92
CA THR A 269 12.83 -15.21 25.53
C THR A 269 14.24 -15.78 25.62
N SER A 270 14.49 -16.76 26.49
CA SER A 270 15.78 -17.45 26.60
C SER A 270 16.12 -18.27 25.35
N HIS A 271 15.13 -18.60 24.52
CA HIS A 271 15.33 -19.22 23.21
C HIS A 271 15.53 -18.20 22.08
N LEU A 272 15.21 -16.91 22.30
CA LEU A 272 15.39 -15.84 21.33
C LEU A 272 16.84 -15.33 21.38
N PHE A 273 17.80 -16.17 21.01
CA PHE A 273 19.18 -15.72 20.82
C PHE A 273 19.27 -14.86 19.56
N MET A 274 19.34 -13.54 19.72
CA MET A 274 19.86 -12.65 18.67
C MET A 274 21.38 -12.77 18.68
N GLN A 275 21.94 -13.61 17.81
CA GLN A 275 23.35 -13.51 17.40
C GLN A 275 23.54 -12.35 16.43
#